data_AF-A0A6A6HC49-F1
#
_entry.id   AF-A0A6A6HC49-F1
#
_cell.length_a   1.000
_cell.length_b   1.000
_cell.length_c   1.000
_cell.angle_alpha   90.00
_cell.angle_beta   90.00
_cell.angle_gamma   90.00
#
_symmetry.space_group_name_H-M   'P 1'
#
loop_
_entity.id
_entity.type
_entity.pdbx_description
1 polymer ?
#
loop_
_entity_poly.entity_id
_entity_poly.type
_entity_poly.pdbx_seq_one_letter_code
_entity_poly.pdbx_strand_id
1 'polypeptide(L)'
;EAELAVVIGKDCRNVLAESALDFILGCTAANYVSARSLRMETQQRSFSKGLDGARPLCRSFLDNLKRNFDGKEVHKQVLSRDLVISVQKLVAYCSQGTTLEASSVILTGTTAGA
;
A
#
# COMPACT_ATOMS: atom_id res chain seq x y z
N GLU A 1 7.19 8.80 6.81
CA GLU A 1 7.57 7.41 6.48
C GLU A 1 7.27 7.23 4.99
N ALA A 2 8.29 7.14 4.13
CA ALA A 2 8.09 7.03 2.68
C ALA A 2 7.73 5.58 2.32
N GLU A 3 6.63 5.39 1.61
CA GLU A 3 6.05 4.06 1.36
C GLU A 3 5.59 3.91 -0.09
N LEU A 4 5.64 2.66 -0.57
CA LEU A 4 4.89 2.25 -1.75
C LEU A 4 3.41 2.20 -1.38
N ALA A 5 2.56 2.78 -2.24
CA ALA A 5 1.12 2.75 -2.12
C ALA A 5 0.52 1.97 -3.29
N VAL A 6 -0.29 0.97 -2.96
CA VAL A 6 -0.99 0.12 -3.92
C VAL A 6 -2.43 0.63 -4.05
N VAL A 7 -2.88 0.87 -5.27
CA VAL A 7 -4.22 1.38 -5.54
C VAL A 7 -5.09 0.28 -6.13
N ILE A 8 -6.21 0.00 -5.48
CA ILE A 8 -7.19 -0.99 -5.91
C ILE A 8 -7.98 -0.43 -7.10
N GLY A 9 -8.08 -1.19 -8.19
CA GLY A 9 -8.79 -0.79 -9.41
C GLY A 9 -10.20 -1.37 -9.53
N LYS A 10 -10.52 -2.40 -8.75
CA LYS A 10 -11.82 -3.08 -8.77
C LYS A 10 -12.18 -3.54 -7.37
N ASP A 11 -13.45 -3.43 -7.03
CA ASP A 11 -13.99 -3.92 -5.76
C ASP A 11 -13.63 -5.40 -5.57
N CYS A 12 -13.13 -5.74 -4.38
CA CYS A 12 -12.71 -7.10 -4.10
C CYS A 12 -12.83 -7.47 -2.62
N ARG A 13 -13.10 -8.75 -2.35
CA ARG A 13 -13.25 -9.31 -1.00
C ARG A 13 -12.80 -10.77 -1.00
N ASN A 14 -12.12 -11.20 0.05
CA ASN A 14 -11.59 -12.56 0.22
C ASN A 14 -10.74 -13.02 -0.99
N VAL A 15 -9.88 -12.13 -1.48
CA VAL A 15 -9.03 -12.36 -2.65
C VAL A 15 -7.88 -13.32 -2.30
N LEU A 16 -7.63 -14.30 -3.16
CA LEU A 16 -6.43 -15.14 -3.08
C LEU A 16 -5.21 -14.32 -3.52
N ALA A 17 -4.07 -14.50 -2.84
CA ALA A 17 -2.84 -13.77 -3.15
C ALA A 17 -2.42 -13.94 -4.63
N GLU A 18 -2.63 -15.12 -5.20
CA GLU A 18 -2.34 -15.47 -6.59
C GLU A 18 -3.06 -14.57 -7.59
N SER A 19 -4.31 -14.19 -7.26
CA SER A 19 -5.19 -13.37 -8.10
C SER A 19 -5.16 -11.89 -7.72
N ALA A 20 -4.40 -11.50 -6.70
CA ALA A 20 -4.43 -10.14 -6.15
C ALA A 20 -4.07 -9.06 -7.18
N LEU A 21 -3.15 -9.36 -8.10
CA LEU A 21 -2.68 -8.43 -9.12
C LEU A 21 -3.79 -8.02 -10.11
N ASP A 22 -4.84 -8.82 -10.25
CA ASP A 22 -5.99 -8.58 -11.14
C ASP A 22 -6.88 -7.44 -10.66
N PHE A 23 -6.81 -7.15 -9.36
CA PHE A 23 -7.61 -6.15 -8.68
C PHE A 23 -6.85 -4.84 -8.45
N ILE A 24 -5.55 -4.79 -8.77
CA ILE A 24 -4.71 -3.61 -8.57
C ILE A 24 -4.71 -2.78 -9.85
N LEU A 25 -5.05 -1.49 -9.72
CA LEU A 25 -4.92 -0.50 -10.79
C LEU A 25 -3.44 -0.24 -11.09
N GLY A 26 -2.66 -0.10 -10.03
CA GLY A 26 -1.25 0.25 -10.10
C GLY A 26 -0.69 0.65 -8.74
N CYS A 27 0.45 1.35 -8.76
CA CYS A 27 1.07 1.85 -7.55
C CYS A 27 1.56 3.30 -7.69
N THR A 28 1.70 3.97 -6.55
CA THR A 28 2.24 5.32 -6.41
C THR A 28 3.13 5.41 -5.17
N ALA A 29 3.80 6.54 -4.99
CA ALA A 29 4.53 6.85 -3.77
C ALA A 29 3.62 7.58 -2.77
N ALA A 30 3.76 7.26 -1.49
CA ALA A 30 3.09 7.94 -0.39
C ALA A 30 4.12 8.36 0.67
N ASN A 31 3.80 9.40 1.43
CA ASN A 31 4.49 9.66 2.68
C ASN A 31 3.49 9.59 3.83
N TYR A 32 3.69 8.62 4.71
CA TYR A 32 2.88 8.42 5.89
C TYR A 32 3.51 9.15 7.07
N VAL A 33 2.99 10.33 7.39
CA VAL A 33 3.52 11.18 8.45
C VAL A 33 2.98 10.71 9.80
N SER A 34 3.87 10.61 10.79
CA SER A 34 3.54 10.19 12.15
C SER A 34 3.89 11.29 13.15
N ALA A 35 2.92 11.81 13.88
CA ALA A 35 3.16 12.70 15.02
C ALA A 35 3.69 11.86 16.21
N ARG A 36 5.01 11.73 16.32
CA ARG A 36 5.64 10.82 17.30
C ARG A 36 5.32 11.16 18.76
N SER A 37 5.17 12.44 19.12
CA SER A 37 4.74 12.84 20.46
C SER A 37 3.36 12.26 20.80
N LEU A 38 2.36 12.51 19.94
CA LEU A 38 0.99 11.99 20.12
C LEU A 38 0.91 10.46 20.06
N ARG A 39 1.84 9.81 19.36
CA ARG A 39 1.94 8.34 19.33
C ARG A 39 2.34 7.76 20.69
N MET A 40 3.10 8.48 21.51
CA MET A 40 3.49 8.04 22.84
C MET A 40 2.37 8.27 23.87
N GLU A 41 1.47 9.22 23.59
CA GLU A 41 0.35 9.57 24.46
C GLU A 41 -0.86 8.66 24.29
N THR A 42 -0.97 7.98 23.14
CA THR A 42 -2.14 7.16 22.79
C THR A 42 -1.75 5.73 22.43
N GLN A 43 -2.53 4.74 22.88
CA GLN A 43 -2.31 3.34 22.48
C GLN A 43 -2.67 3.10 21.01
N GLN A 44 -3.66 3.83 20.50
CA GLN A 44 -4.15 3.69 19.13
C GLN A 44 -3.36 4.59 18.17
N ARG A 45 -2.65 3.98 17.22
CA ARG A 45 -1.82 4.72 16.26
C ARG A 45 -2.64 5.61 15.32
N SER A 46 -3.93 5.32 15.15
CA SER A 46 -4.84 6.09 14.27
C SER A 46 -4.84 7.58 14.60
N PHE A 47 -4.81 7.95 15.90
CA PHE A 47 -4.80 9.34 16.31
C PHE A 47 -3.54 10.08 15.85
N SER A 48 -2.35 9.50 16.09
CA SER A 48 -1.07 10.10 15.70
C SER A 48 -0.79 10.12 14.18
N LYS A 49 -1.62 9.43 13.39
CA LYS A 49 -1.39 9.16 11.96
C LYS A 49 -2.55 9.57 11.06
N GLY A 50 -3.62 10.10 11.64
CA GLY A 50 -4.86 10.50 10.94
C GLY A 50 -5.05 12.01 10.86
N LEU A 51 -4.04 12.81 11.21
CA LEU A 51 -4.12 14.27 11.15
C LEU A 51 -4.22 14.77 9.70
N ASP A 52 -4.87 15.91 9.52
CA ASP A 52 -4.97 16.55 8.20
C ASP A 52 -3.57 16.80 7.61
N GLY A 53 -3.41 16.46 6.33
CA GLY A 53 -2.13 16.56 5.64
C GLY A 53 -1.11 15.46 5.97
N ALA A 54 -1.42 14.50 6.85
CA ALA A 54 -0.47 13.43 7.23
C ALA A 54 -0.27 12.33 6.17
N ARG A 55 -1.01 12.38 5.05
CA ARG A 55 -0.95 11.38 3.97
C ARG A 55 -0.89 11.99 2.56
N PRO A 56 0.16 12.76 2.22
CA PRO A 56 0.39 13.13 0.83
C PRO A 56 0.62 11.88 -0.03
N LEU A 57 -0.10 11.82 -1.15
CA LEU A 57 0.05 10.84 -2.21
C LEU A 57 0.65 11.50 -3.45
N CYS A 58 1.59 10.83 -4.10
CA CYS A 58 2.16 11.31 -5.35
C CYS A 58 1.11 11.23 -6.47
N ARG A 59 1.05 12.25 -7.32
CA ARG A 59 0.13 12.32 -8.46
C ARG A 59 0.56 11.43 -9.61
N SER A 60 1.86 11.13 -9.71
CA SER A 60 2.41 10.20 -10.68
C SER A 60 2.04 8.76 -10.31
N PHE A 61 1.71 7.96 -11.31
CA PHE A 61 1.15 6.64 -11.10
C PHE A 61 1.78 5.62 -12.07
N LEU A 62 2.04 4.42 -11.57
CA LEU A 62 2.50 3.28 -12.38
C LEU A 62 1.34 2.34 -12.61
N ASP A 63 0.75 2.41 -13.81
CA ASP A 63 -0.41 1.61 -14.23
C ASP A 63 -0.05 0.15 -14.54
N ASN A 64 -1.04 -0.74 -14.43
CA ASN A 64 -1.04 -2.09 -14.99
C ASN A 64 0.18 -2.92 -14.55
N LEU A 65 0.27 -3.22 -13.25
CA LEU A 65 1.34 -4.04 -12.69
C LEU A 65 1.56 -5.31 -13.51
N LYS A 66 0.48 -6.01 -13.94
CA LYS A 66 0.49 -7.20 -14.81
C LYS A 66 1.22 -7.04 -16.15
N ARG A 67 1.01 -5.93 -16.88
CA ARG A 67 1.69 -5.68 -18.16
C ARG A 67 3.14 -5.26 -17.98
N ASN A 68 3.49 -4.71 -16.81
CA ASN A 68 4.86 -4.36 -16.45
C ASN A 68 5.66 -5.55 -15.88
N PHE A 69 5.10 -6.79 -15.88
CA PHE A 69 5.81 -8.02 -15.49
C PHE A 69 6.88 -8.44 -16.51
N ASP A 70 6.86 -7.93 -17.75
CA ASP A 70 7.83 -8.28 -18.82
C ASP A 70 9.19 -7.55 -18.68
N GLY A 71 9.72 -7.40 -17.45
CA GLY A 71 11.15 -7.17 -17.25
C GLY A 71 11.66 -5.74 -17.08
N LYS A 72 10.85 -4.77 -16.60
CA LYS A 72 11.35 -3.42 -16.25
C LYS A 72 11.48 -3.21 -14.73
N GLU A 73 12.42 -2.35 -14.33
CA GLU A 73 12.86 -2.02 -12.94
C GLU A 73 11.73 -1.84 -11.90
N VAL A 74 10.52 -1.48 -12.33
CA VAL A 74 9.31 -1.41 -11.50
C VAL A 74 9.03 -2.73 -10.76
N HIS A 75 9.36 -3.86 -11.38
CA HIS A 75 9.24 -5.18 -10.77
C HIS A 75 10.11 -5.33 -9.51
N LYS A 76 11.31 -4.71 -9.52
CA LYS A 76 12.24 -4.72 -8.37
C LYS A 76 11.77 -3.85 -7.23
N GLN A 77 10.87 -2.89 -7.43
CA GLN A 77 10.35 -2.04 -6.35
C GLN A 77 9.05 -2.60 -5.75
N VAL A 78 8.15 -3.15 -6.58
CA VAL A 78 6.89 -3.76 -6.12
C VAL A 78 7.11 -5.17 -5.57
N LEU A 79 8.12 -5.89 -6.07
CA LEU A 79 8.69 -7.08 -5.43
C LEU A 79 10.04 -6.76 -4.75
N SER A 80 10.23 -5.52 -4.28
CA SER A 80 11.43 -5.16 -3.52
C SER A 80 11.74 -6.24 -2.50
N ARG A 81 12.99 -6.72 -2.52
CA ARG A 81 13.54 -7.65 -1.53
C ARG A 81 13.40 -7.09 -0.10
N ASP A 82 13.16 -5.79 0.01
CA ASP A 82 12.98 -5.07 1.27
C ASP A 82 11.55 -5.15 1.84
N LEU A 83 10.56 -5.60 1.05
CA LEU A 83 9.21 -5.86 1.55
C LEU A 83 9.17 -7.21 2.28
N VAL A 84 8.98 -7.17 3.60
CA VAL A 84 8.79 -8.37 4.43
C VAL A 84 7.53 -9.14 4.00
N ILE A 85 6.49 -8.43 3.56
CA ILE A 85 5.23 -9.00 3.08
C ILE A 85 5.00 -8.50 1.66
N SER A 86 4.79 -9.41 0.71
CA SER A 86 4.55 -9.03 -0.68
C SER A 86 3.20 -8.33 -0.85
N VAL A 87 3.08 -7.50 -1.89
CA VAL A 87 1.84 -6.80 -2.24
C VAL A 87 0.67 -7.76 -2.40
N GLN A 88 0.88 -8.91 -3.03
CA GLN A 88 -0.16 -9.93 -3.19
C GLN A 88 -0.71 -10.41 -1.85
N LYS A 89 0.17 -10.66 -0.88
CA LYS A 89 -0.20 -11.11 0.45
C LYS A 89 -0.92 -10.01 1.24
N LEU A 90 -0.50 -8.75 1.08
CA LEU A 90 -1.18 -7.60 1.71
C LEU A 90 -2.61 -7.44 1.20
N VAL A 91 -2.84 -7.45 -0.12
CA VAL A 91 -4.19 -7.35 -0.69
C VAL A 91 -5.06 -8.51 -0.23
N ALA A 92 -4.54 -9.74 -0.30
CA ALA A 92 -5.27 -10.92 0.17
C ALA A 92 -5.67 -10.76 1.64
N TYR A 93 -4.73 -10.38 2.51
CA TYR A 93 -4.95 -10.18 3.94
C TYR A 93 -5.98 -9.06 4.22
N CYS A 94 -5.81 -7.88 3.64
CA CYS A 94 -6.72 -6.74 3.84
C CYS A 94 -8.14 -7.03 3.34
N SER A 95 -8.29 -7.87 2.32
CA SER A 95 -9.60 -8.25 1.78
C SER A 95 -10.35 -9.32 2.61
N GLN A 96 -9.73 -9.89 3.66
CA GLN A 96 -10.36 -10.93 4.48
C GLN A 96 -11.52 -10.35 5.27
N GLY A 97 -12.74 -10.79 4.95
CA GLY A 97 -13.96 -10.32 5.59
C GLY A 97 -14.34 -8.87 5.29
N THR A 98 -13.51 -8.11 4.57
CA THR A 98 -13.69 -6.67 4.28
C THR A 98 -13.61 -6.42 2.78
N THR A 99 -14.59 -5.71 2.22
CA THR A 99 -14.51 -5.26 0.83
C THR A 99 -13.50 -4.14 0.71
N LEU A 100 -12.55 -4.28 -0.22
CA LEU A 100 -11.69 -3.20 -0.68
C LEU A 100 -12.38 -2.58 -1.89
N GLU A 101 -12.85 -1.35 -1.74
CA GLU A 101 -13.51 -0.61 -2.82
C GLU A 101 -12.47 -0.15 -3.86
N ALA A 102 -12.90 -0.01 -5.11
CA ALA A 102 -12.09 0.62 -6.15
C ALA A 102 -11.64 2.01 -5.70
N SER A 103 -10.38 2.36 -6.00
CA SER A 103 -9.65 3.53 -5.51
C SER A 103 -9.16 3.46 -4.06
N SER A 104 -9.42 2.36 -3.33
CA SER A 104 -8.78 2.15 -2.02
C SER A 104 -7.26 2.10 -2.15
N VAL A 105 -6.56 2.64 -1.15
CA VAL A 105 -5.10 2.69 -1.11
C VAL A 105 -4.57 1.87 0.06
N ILE A 106 -3.66 0.94 -0.24
CA ILE A 106 -2.93 0.16 0.76
C ILE A 106 -1.50 0.67 0.82
N LEU A 107 -1.08 1.14 1.99
CA LEU A 107 0.31 1.50 2.27
C LEU A 107 1.06 0.23 2.72
N THR A 108 2.20 -0.06 2.08
CA THR A 108 2.87 -1.37 2.24
C THR A 108 3.87 -1.43 3.39
N GLY A 109 4.04 -0.34 4.14
CA GLY A 109 5.03 -0.21 5.19
C GLY A 109 6.35 0.40 4.70
N THR A 110 7.06 1.01 5.65
CA THR A 110 8.40 1.59 5.48
C THR A 110 9.46 0.64 6.02
N THR A 111 10.68 0.70 5.47
CA THR A 111 11.85 0.07 6.10
C THR A 111 12.14 0.68 7.47
N ALA A 112 12.75 -0.09 8.36
CA ALA A 112 13.10 0.36 9.71
C ALA A 112 14.03 1.59 9.65
N GLY A 113 13.76 2.61 10.49
CA GLY A 113 14.60 3.80 10.63
C GLY A 113 13.94 5.14 10.22
N ALA A 114 12.73 5.11 9.65
CA ALA A 114 11.94 6.30 9.34
C ALA A 114 11.23 6.88 10.58
#